data_AF-A0A958N0P3-F1
#
_entry.id   AF-A0A958N0P3-F1
#
_cell.length_a   1.000
_cell.length_b   1.000
_cell.length_c   1.000
_cell.angle_alpha   90.00
_cell.angle_beta   90.00
_cell.angle_gamma   90.00
#
_symmetry.space_group_name_H-M   'P 1'
#
loop_
_entity.id
_entity.type
_entity.pdbx_description
1 polymer ?
#
loop_
_entity_poly.entity_id
_entity_poly.type
_entity_poly.pdbx_seq_one_letter_code
_entity_poly.pdbx_strand_id
1 'polypeptide(L)'
;MSELLFIVKSFVLTILIVIFMQVKVGETTIEEKTLMWIESSPIILPLQEVVQGGVKFIREGWQTVFGNLNSKFFSSVNEKNTPGKRDLNLVLERSQNYLRDKAEKLKEKATEKMESTRESIRTHQWQTDESDSIKTEDL
;
A
#
# COMPACT_ATOMS: atom_id res chain seq x y z
N MET A 1 23.36 40.02 -1.63
CA MET A 1 23.66 40.82 -0.40
C MET A 1 22.58 41.85 -0.10
N SER A 2 22.12 42.66 -1.07
CA SER A 2 21.10 43.71 -0.86
C SER A 2 19.73 43.17 -0.39
N GLU A 3 19.27 42.05 -0.94
CA GLU A 3 17.99 41.42 -0.58
C GLU A 3 17.96 40.93 0.87
N LEU A 4 19.07 40.37 1.36
CA LEU A 4 19.18 39.90 2.74
C LEU A 4 19.09 41.08 3.73
N LEU A 5 19.70 42.22 3.40
CA LEU A 5 19.57 43.44 4.20
C LEU A 5 18.15 44.02 4.15
N PHE A 6 17.44 43.90 3.03
CA PHE A 6 16.04 44.31 2.92
C PHE A 6 15.13 43.45 3.82
N ILE A 7 15.35 42.14 3.84
CA ILE A 7 14.61 41.21 4.71
C ILE A 7 14.87 41.55 6.18
N VAL A 8 16.13 41.76 6.57
CA VAL A 8 16.48 42.12 7.96
C VAL A 8 15.87 43.45 8.38
N LYS A 9 15.90 44.48 7.52
CA LYS A 9 15.26 45.77 7.80
C LYS A 9 13.74 45.65 7.95
N SER A 10 13.11 44.86 7.09
CA SER A 10 11.67 44.60 7.16
C SER A 10 11.30 43.85 8.43
N PHE A 11 12.11 42.87 8.83
CA PHE A 11 11.93 42.12 10.08
C PHE A 11 12.06 43.02 11.32
N VAL A 12 13.09 43.88 11.36
CA VAL A 12 13.26 44.85 12.45
C VAL A 12 12.12 45.86 12.50
N LEU A 13 11.66 46.34 11.33
CA LEU A 13 10.49 47.22 11.24
C LEU A 13 9.24 46.56 11.81
N THR A 14 8.97 45.30 11.44
CA THR A 14 7.83 44.53 11.95
C THR A 14 7.91 44.35 13.46
N ILE A 15 9.08 44.02 14.00
CA ILE A 15 9.29 43.92 15.46
C ILE A 15 8.99 45.26 16.15
N LEU A 16 9.49 46.36 15.61
CA LEU A 16 9.22 47.69 16.16
C LEU A 16 7.74 48.00 16.18
N ILE A 17 7.02 47.73 15.08
CA ILE A 17 5.55 47.93 15.00
C ILE A 17 4.84 47.11 16.09
N VAL A 18 5.21 45.83 16.25
CA VAL A 18 4.62 44.96 17.28
C VAL A 18 4.88 45.51 18.68
N ILE A 19 6.10 45.98 18.96
CA ILE A 19 6.43 46.58 20.26
C ILE A 19 5.60 47.85 20.50
N PHE A 20 5.47 48.74 19.51
CA PHE A 20 4.64 49.94 19.60
C PHE A 20 3.16 49.61 19.85
N MET A 21 2.65 48.57 19.21
CA MET A 21 1.26 48.12 19.36
C MET A 21 0.96 47.55 20.76
N GLN A 22 1.97 46.99 21.42
CA GLN A 22 1.90 46.51 22.81
C GLN A 22 2.01 47.63 23.86
N VAL A 23 2.42 48.84 23.47
CA VAL A 23 2.46 49.98 24.41
C VAL A 23 1.04 50.31 24.86
N LYS A 24 0.80 50.18 26.16
CA LYS A 24 -0.49 50.52 26.79
C LYS A 24 -0.65 52.02 26.87
N VAL A 25 -1.80 52.52 26.42
CA VAL A 25 -2.21 53.92 26.61
C VAL A 25 -3.47 53.92 27.48
N GLY A 26 -3.29 54.17 28.79
CA GLY A 26 -4.35 54.02 29.79
C GLY A 26 -4.53 52.58 30.24
N GLU A 27 -5.78 52.10 30.35
CA GLU A 27 -6.13 50.73 30.79
C GLU A 27 -6.20 49.70 29.63
N THR A 28 -6.20 50.16 28.38
CA THR A 28 -6.33 49.33 27.16
C THR A 28 -5.09 49.45 26.28
N THR A 29 -4.70 48.37 25.59
CA THR A 29 -3.61 48.43 24.59
C THR A 29 -4.09 49.14 23.31
N ILE A 30 -3.15 49.66 22.51
CA ILE A 30 -3.48 50.20 21.18
C ILE A 30 -4.04 49.10 20.28
N GLU A 31 -3.57 47.86 20.45
CA GLU A 31 -4.13 46.66 19.84
C GLU A 31 -5.61 46.47 20.15
N GLU A 32 -6.01 46.56 21.43
CA GLU A 32 -7.39 46.34 21.85
C GLU A 32 -8.32 47.44 21.33
N LYS A 33 -7.86 48.69 21.31
CA LYS A 33 -8.59 49.80 20.66
C LYS A 33 -8.72 49.61 19.15
N THR A 34 -7.66 49.14 18.50
CA THR A 34 -7.64 48.91 17.05
C THR A 34 -8.51 47.72 16.69
N LEU A 35 -8.50 46.65 17.48
CA LEU A 35 -9.40 45.50 17.34
C LEU A 35 -10.86 45.91 17.50
N MET A 36 -11.20 46.68 18.53
CA MET A 36 -12.57 47.22 18.68
C MET A 36 -12.99 48.08 17.48
N TRP A 37 -12.09 48.91 16.96
CA TRP A 37 -12.35 49.77 15.79
C TRP A 37 -12.51 48.94 14.50
N ILE A 38 -11.68 47.92 14.33
CA ILE A 38 -11.74 46.95 13.25
C ILE A 38 -13.07 46.21 13.34
N GLU A 39 -13.39 45.55 14.45
CA GLU A 39 -14.62 44.77 14.66
C GLU A 39 -15.91 45.58 14.50
N SER A 40 -15.91 46.86 14.89
CA SER A 40 -17.05 47.76 14.70
C SER A 40 -17.16 48.32 13.27
N SER A 41 -16.16 48.10 12.41
CA SER A 41 -16.17 48.57 11.03
C SER A 41 -17.06 47.69 10.16
N PRO A 42 -17.98 48.26 9.36
CA PRO A 42 -18.87 47.52 8.46
C PRO A 42 -18.12 46.74 7.35
N ILE A 43 -16.81 46.92 7.22
CA ILE A 43 -15.93 46.18 6.30
C ILE A 43 -15.69 44.74 6.79
N ILE A 44 -15.89 44.45 8.08
CA ILE A 44 -15.60 43.12 8.64
C ILE A 44 -16.71 42.11 8.46
N LEU A 45 -17.96 42.59 8.37
CA LEU A 45 -19.10 41.73 8.06
C LEU A 45 -18.89 40.91 6.77
N PRO A 46 -18.53 41.49 5.62
CA PRO A 46 -18.26 40.70 4.42
C PRO A 46 -17.00 39.85 4.52
N LEU A 47 -15.97 40.28 5.28
CA LEU A 47 -14.76 39.49 5.47
C LEU A 47 -15.05 38.22 6.29
N GLN A 48 -15.84 38.33 7.35
CA GLN A 48 -16.29 37.19 8.15
C GLN A 48 -17.17 36.25 7.32
N GLU A 49 -18.02 36.78 6.46
CA GLU A 49 -18.84 35.98 5.55
C GLU A 49 -17.99 35.21 4.52
N VAL A 50 -16.94 35.84 3.97
CA VAL A 50 -15.97 35.19 3.09
C VAL A 50 -15.17 34.11 3.83
N VAL A 51 -14.75 34.36 5.07
CA VAL A 51 -14.05 33.36 5.89
C VAL A 51 -14.95 32.17 6.21
N GLN A 52 -16.20 32.42 6.63
CA GLN A 52 -17.17 31.36 6.88
C GLN A 52 -17.50 30.57 5.61
N GLY A 53 -17.66 31.25 4.47
CA GLY A 53 -17.85 30.63 3.16
C GLY A 53 -16.66 29.79 2.72
N GLY A 54 -15.43 30.29 2.92
CA GLY A 54 -14.19 29.57 2.60
C GLY A 54 -13.99 28.32 3.45
N VAL A 55 -14.24 28.40 4.76
CA VAL A 55 -14.17 27.23 5.66
C VAL A 55 -15.21 26.18 5.26
N LYS A 56 -16.42 26.60 4.92
CA LYS A 56 -17.49 25.70 4.46
C LYS A 56 -17.13 25.04 3.13
N PHE A 57 -16.59 25.81 2.18
CA PHE A 57 -16.14 25.30 0.88
C PHE A 57 -14.99 24.28 1.02
N ILE A 58 -14.00 24.58 1.86
CA ILE A 58 -12.89 23.65 2.14
C ILE A 58 -13.42 22.36 2.77
N ARG A 59 -14.32 22.48 3.75
CA ARG A 59 -14.90 21.32 4.44
C ARG A 59 -15.73 20.45 3.49
N GLU A 60 -16.60 21.04 2.69
CA GLU A 60 -17.43 20.34 1.71
C GLU A 60 -16.61 19.76 0.56
N GLY A 61 -15.59 20.48 0.09
CA GLY A 61 -14.63 20.01 -0.90
C GLY A 61 -13.82 18.81 -0.38
N TRP A 62 -13.33 18.90 0.86
CA TRP A 62 -12.61 17.81 1.51
C TRP A 62 -13.50 16.57 1.67
N GLN A 63 -14.73 16.73 2.15
CA GLN A 63 -15.67 15.62 2.28
C GLN A 63 -16.04 15.02 0.92
N THR A 64 -16.16 15.82 -0.13
CA THR A 64 -16.47 15.33 -1.49
C THR A 64 -15.28 14.56 -2.07
N VAL A 65 -14.06 15.07 -1.92
CA VAL A 65 -12.84 14.43 -2.42
C VAL A 65 -12.54 13.15 -1.63
N PHE A 66 -12.47 13.23 -0.31
CA PHE A 66 -12.14 12.08 0.54
C PHE A 66 -13.30 11.11 0.71
N GLY A 67 -14.56 11.56 0.68
CA GLY A 67 -15.73 10.68 0.74
C GLY A 67 -15.87 9.79 -0.49
N ASN A 68 -15.55 10.32 -1.67
CA ASN A 68 -15.54 9.54 -2.91
C ASN A 68 -14.32 8.63 -3.05
N LEU A 69 -13.18 8.99 -2.45
CA LEU A 69 -11.99 8.14 -2.43
C LEU A 69 -12.11 7.02 -1.40
N ASN A 70 -12.61 7.33 -0.19
CA ASN A 70 -12.79 6.35 0.87
C ASN A 70 -13.86 5.32 0.48
N SER A 71 -14.98 5.73 -0.14
CA SER A 71 -15.98 4.74 -0.59
C SER A 71 -15.44 3.76 -1.63
N LYS A 72 -14.59 4.19 -2.58
CA LYS A 72 -14.00 3.32 -3.61
C LYS A 72 -12.84 2.44 -3.09
N PHE A 73 -12.01 2.98 -2.19
CA PHE A 73 -10.96 2.19 -1.54
C PHE A 73 -11.52 1.21 -0.51
N PHE A 74 -12.48 1.64 0.30
CA PHE A 74 -13.11 0.78 1.31
C PHE A 74 -14.07 -0.24 0.68
N SER A 75 -14.73 0.07 -0.45
CA SER A 75 -15.49 -0.94 -1.20
C SER A 75 -14.59 -1.99 -1.84
N SER A 76 -13.45 -1.61 -2.45
CA SER A 76 -12.49 -2.59 -3.00
C SER A 76 -11.77 -3.42 -1.94
N VAL A 77 -11.60 -2.90 -0.72
CA VAL A 77 -11.05 -3.65 0.42
C VAL A 77 -12.10 -4.54 1.09
N ASN A 78 -13.34 -4.07 1.26
CA ASN A 78 -14.42 -4.88 1.84
C ASN A 78 -15.00 -5.91 0.88
N GLU A 79 -15.00 -5.67 -0.43
CA GLU A 79 -15.39 -6.67 -1.43
C GLU A 79 -14.48 -7.91 -1.38
N LYS A 80 -13.19 -7.72 -1.06
CA LYS A 80 -12.22 -8.81 -0.83
C LYS A 80 -12.34 -9.50 0.53
N ASN A 81 -13.00 -8.86 1.50
CA ASN A 81 -13.16 -9.36 2.88
C ASN A 81 -14.61 -9.76 3.22
N THR A 82 -15.49 -9.89 2.23
CA THR A 82 -16.81 -10.48 2.47
C THR A 82 -16.70 -12.01 2.60
N PRO A 83 -17.07 -12.61 3.74
CA PRO A 83 -17.05 -14.05 3.93
C PRO A 83 -18.08 -14.70 2.98
N GLY A 84 -17.59 -15.30 1.90
CA GLY A 84 -18.43 -15.98 0.90
C GLY A 84 -17.98 -15.83 -0.55
N LYS A 85 -17.11 -14.85 -0.86
CA LYS A 85 -16.52 -14.65 -2.20
C LYS A 85 -14.98 -14.65 -2.18
N ARG A 86 -14.37 -15.53 -1.39
CA ARG A 86 -12.92 -15.77 -1.51
C ARG A 86 -12.66 -16.37 -2.88
N ASP A 87 -11.91 -15.66 -3.72
CA ASP A 87 -11.50 -16.07 -5.06
C ASP A 87 -11.13 -17.56 -5.09
N LEU A 88 -12.04 -18.38 -5.62
CA LEU A 88 -11.81 -19.80 -5.90
C LEU A 88 -10.57 -20.01 -6.77
N ASN A 89 -10.18 -19.00 -7.55
CA ASN A 89 -8.97 -19.01 -8.35
C ASN A 89 -7.69 -19.24 -7.53
N LEU A 90 -7.56 -18.63 -6.36
CA LEU A 90 -6.32 -18.74 -5.56
C LEU A 90 -6.17 -20.11 -4.89
N VAL A 91 -7.31 -20.80 -4.68
CA VAL A 91 -7.34 -22.20 -4.19
C VAL A 91 -7.18 -23.18 -5.36
N LEU A 92 -7.78 -22.89 -6.52
CA LEU A 92 -7.65 -23.70 -7.73
C LEU A 92 -6.21 -23.77 -8.24
N GLU A 93 -5.49 -22.64 -8.25
CA GLU A 93 -4.10 -22.59 -8.71
C GLU A 93 -3.16 -23.42 -7.82
N ARG A 94 -3.37 -23.38 -6.49
CA ARG A 94 -2.66 -24.27 -5.55
C ARG A 94 -3.00 -25.74 -5.76
N SER A 95 -4.24 -26.06 -6.10
CA SER A 95 -4.65 -27.44 -6.38
C SER A 95 -4.04 -27.99 -7.66
N GLN A 96 -3.93 -27.18 -8.71
CA GLN A 96 -3.33 -27.61 -9.98
C GLN A 96 -1.83 -27.86 -9.83
N ASN A 97 -1.10 -26.99 -9.12
CA ASN A 97 0.31 -27.21 -8.84
C ASN A 97 0.55 -28.46 -8.00
N TYR A 98 -0.29 -28.71 -6.98
CA TYR A 98 -0.20 -29.94 -6.18
C TYR A 98 -0.49 -31.21 -7.00
N LEU A 99 -1.48 -31.17 -7.90
CA LEU A 99 -1.80 -32.29 -8.78
C LEU A 99 -0.70 -32.55 -9.80
N ARG A 100 -0.04 -31.50 -10.30
CA ARG A 100 1.09 -31.60 -11.23
C ARG A 100 2.31 -32.23 -10.57
N ASP A 101 2.70 -31.76 -9.38
CA ASP A 101 3.78 -32.35 -8.59
C ASP A 101 3.52 -33.83 -8.26
N LYS A 102 2.27 -34.17 -7.94
CA LYS A 102 1.89 -35.56 -7.64
C LYS A 102 1.95 -36.43 -8.89
N ALA A 103 1.54 -35.92 -10.05
CA ALA A 103 1.64 -36.62 -11.32
C ALA A 103 3.09 -36.86 -11.74
N GLU A 104 3.98 -35.88 -11.51
CA GLU A 104 5.41 -36.00 -11.81
C GLU A 104 6.09 -37.04 -10.93
N LYS A 105 5.84 -37.03 -9.61
CA LYS A 105 6.34 -38.06 -8.69
C LYS A 105 5.85 -39.47 -9.02
N LEU A 106 4.62 -39.59 -9.54
CA LEU A 106 4.09 -40.88 -9.98
C LEU A 106 4.77 -41.37 -11.26
N LYS A 107 5.09 -40.46 -12.19
CA LYS A 107 5.87 -40.80 -13.40
C LYS A 107 7.27 -41.26 -13.03
N GLU A 108 7.96 -40.54 -12.15
CA GLU A 108 9.30 -40.88 -11.68
C GLU A 108 9.32 -42.26 -11.01
N LYS A 109 8.36 -42.55 -10.13
CA LYS A 109 8.21 -43.88 -9.51
C LYS A 109 7.90 -44.98 -10.54
N ALA A 110 7.13 -44.67 -11.58
CA ALA A 110 6.83 -45.63 -12.63
C ALA A 110 8.07 -45.93 -13.48
N THR A 111 8.88 -44.92 -13.81
CA THR A 111 10.14 -45.10 -14.54
C THR A 111 11.17 -45.88 -13.72
N GLU A 112 11.35 -45.54 -12.45
CA GLU A 112 12.25 -46.29 -11.54
C GLU A 112 11.82 -47.77 -11.40
N LYS A 113 10.50 -48.02 -11.34
CA LYS A 113 9.97 -49.39 -11.32
C LYS A 113 10.19 -50.13 -12.64
N MET A 114 10.09 -49.44 -13.78
CA MET A 114 10.38 -50.03 -15.09
C MET A 114 11.87 -50.33 -15.27
N GLU A 115 12.75 -49.45 -14.81
CA GLU A 115 14.20 -49.64 -14.85
C GLU A 115 14.64 -50.80 -13.97
N SER A 116 14.19 -50.84 -12.72
CA SER A 116 14.45 -51.98 -11.82
C SER A 116 13.89 -53.30 -12.37
N THR A 117 12.71 -53.27 -13.00
CA THR A 117 12.17 -54.45 -13.68
C THR A 117 13.05 -54.88 -14.86
N ARG A 118 13.51 -53.93 -15.68
CA ARG A 118 14.40 -54.21 -16.83
C ARG A 118 15.75 -54.76 -16.39
N GLU A 119 16.32 -54.23 -15.32
CA GLU A 119 17.55 -54.76 -14.73
C GLU A 119 17.36 -56.17 -14.20
N SER A 120 16.24 -56.45 -13.51
CA SER A 120 15.94 -57.79 -13.03
C SER A 120 15.74 -58.81 -14.16
N ILE A 121 15.14 -58.40 -15.28
CA ILE A 121 15.00 -59.26 -16.47
C ILE A 121 16.38 -59.51 -17.10
N ARG A 122 17.22 -58.47 -17.18
CA ARG A 122 18.58 -58.60 -17.72
C ARG A 122 19.42 -59.58 -16.90
N THR A 123 19.43 -59.44 -15.57
CA THR A 123 20.19 -60.35 -14.69
C THR A 123 19.68 -61.78 -14.75
N HIS A 124 18.35 -61.99 -14.85
CA HIS A 124 17.79 -63.33 -15.08
C HIS A 124 18.21 -63.90 -16.44
N GLN A 125 18.24 -63.08 -17.51
CA GLN A 125 18.63 -63.54 -18.85
C GLN A 125 20.12 -63.93 -18.92
N TRP A 126 21.01 -63.18 -18.26
CA TRP A 126 22.42 -63.56 -18.13
C TRP A 126 22.59 -64.90 -17.41
N GLN A 127 21.81 -65.17 -16.35
CA GLN A 127 21.86 -66.46 -15.63
C GLN A 127 21.38 -67.64 -16.49
N THR A 128 20.35 -67.45 -17.32
CA THR A 128 19.89 -68.51 -18.24
C THR A 128 20.91 -68.80 -19.33
N ASP A 129 21.50 -67.76 -19.94
CA ASP A 129 22.49 -67.93 -21.02
C ASP A 129 23.79 -68.59 -20.50
N GLU A 130 24.20 -68.28 -19.25
CA GLU A 130 25.35 -68.92 -18.60
C GLU A 130 25.06 -70.40 -18.29
N SER A 131 23.84 -70.75 -17.87
CA SER A 131 23.44 -72.14 -17.60
C SER A 131 23.39 -73.03 -18.85
N ASP A 132 23.14 -72.46 -20.03
CA ASP A 132 23.12 -73.20 -21.29
C ASP A 132 24.53 -73.37 -21.88
N SER A 133 25.45 -72.43 -21.63
CA SER A 133 26.87 -72.55 -22.05
C SER A 133 27.64 -73.66 -21.31
N ILE A 134 27.31 -73.93 -20.04
CA ILE A 134 27.97 -74.97 -19.24
C ILE A 134 27.54 -76.38 -19.71
N LYS A 135 26.34 -76.55 -20.26
CA LYS A 135 25.86 -77.86 -20.76
C LYS A 135 26.49 -78.29 -22.09
N THR A 136 27.10 -77.37 -22.83
CA THR A 136 27.73 -77.68 -24.12
C THR A 136 29.20 -78.10 -24.03
N GLU A 137 29.83 -78.04 -22.85
CA GLU A 137 31.22 -78.50 -22.65
C GLU A 137 31.35 -79.93 -22.11
N ASP A 138 30.23 -80.58 -21.73
CA ASP A 138 30.19 -81.94 -21.17
C ASP A 138 29.78 -83.05 -22.19
N LEU A 139 29.90 -82.78 -23.50
CA LEU A 139 29.68 -83.74 -24.59
C LEU A 139 30.90 -83.78 -25.54
#